data_AF-A0A5A7N8L7-F1
#
_entry.id   AF-A0A5A7N8L7-F1
#
_cell.length_a   1.000
_cell.length_b   1.000
_cell.length_c   1.000
_cell.angle_alpha   90.00
_cell.angle_beta   90.00
_cell.angle_gamma   90.00
#
_symmetry.space_group_name_H-M   'P 1'
#
loop_
_entity.id
_entity.type
_entity.pdbx_description
1 polymer ?
#
loop_
_entity_poly.entity_id
_entity_poly.type
_entity_poly.pdbx_seq_one_letter_code
_entity_poly.pdbx_strand_id
1 'polypeptide(L)'
;MGDKTRMEKLAVDPCAFIRPSPSSGVLGGVARATRETILLCEAAGYDVVLVETVGAGQSEYVVADMVDLFLVLMLPGAGDMLQGIKKGVLELADIIAVNKADQAPDQGRRAARDYASALQIMTAADAPWKPPVLSISGLLNQGLDDLWAQMQQHHKIMIKSGLFHERRQEQTIKWMWAMVEDRLLSRFRANPEVKAALPDLMADVKDDRITATLAAEKLLAHFGMGDFI
;
A
#
# COMPACT_ATOMS: atom_id res chain seq x y z
N MET A 1 -2.56 15.27 0.80
CA MET A 1 -2.77 14.75 -0.56
C MET A 1 -3.95 13.78 -0.53
N GLY A 2 -4.71 13.70 -1.63
CA GLY A 2 -6.17 13.94 -1.62
C GLY A 2 -6.50 15.44 -1.63
N ASP A 3 -5.61 16.23 -2.25
CA ASP A 3 -5.78 17.66 -2.38
C ASP A 3 -6.65 17.93 -3.62
N LYS A 4 -7.85 18.46 -3.39
CA LYS A 4 -8.82 18.79 -4.45
C LYS A 4 -8.23 19.72 -5.50
N THR A 5 -7.20 20.50 -5.17
CA THR A 5 -6.51 21.40 -6.11
C THR A 5 -5.77 20.66 -7.23
N ARG A 6 -5.43 19.38 -7.05
CA ARG A 6 -4.74 18.57 -8.07
C ARG A 6 -5.68 17.74 -8.95
N MET A 7 -6.95 17.66 -8.58
CA MET A 7 -7.98 16.88 -9.26
C MET A 7 -9.19 17.76 -9.55
N GLU A 8 -8.96 18.88 -10.22
CA GLU A 8 -9.94 19.96 -10.39
C GLU A 8 -11.30 19.47 -10.92
N LYS A 9 -11.28 18.58 -11.92
CA LYS A 9 -12.51 18.01 -12.50
C LYS A 9 -13.29 17.15 -11.50
N LEU A 10 -12.59 16.24 -10.81
CA LEU A 10 -13.23 15.35 -9.81
C LEU A 10 -13.61 16.08 -8.53
N ALA A 11 -12.94 17.20 -8.21
CA ALA A 11 -13.22 17.98 -7.01
C ALA A 11 -14.61 18.61 -6.99
N VAL A 12 -15.21 18.83 -8.16
CA VAL A 12 -16.53 19.42 -8.35
C VAL A 12 -17.55 18.44 -8.91
N ASP A 13 -17.15 17.21 -9.22
CA ASP A 13 -18.04 16.18 -9.74
C ASP A 13 -18.91 15.63 -8.58
N PRO A 14 -20.25 15.73 -8.65
CA PRO A 14 -21.14 15.24 -7.59
C PRO A 14 -21.09 13.72 -7.42
N CYS A 15 -20.61 12.98 -8.43
CA CYS A 15 -20.41 11.54 -8.37
C CYS A 15 -19.05 11.14 -7.78
N ALA A 16 -18.16 12.09 -7.51
CA ALA A 16 -16.83 11.83 -6.94
C ALA A 16 -16.75 12.27 -5.47
N PHE A 17 -16.13 11.43 -4.64
CA PHE A 17 -15.81 11.75 -3.26
C PHE A 17 -14.32 11.63 -3.01
N ILE A 18 -13.67 12.76 -2.71
CA ILE A 18 -12.23 12.84 -2.46
C ILE A 18 -12.00 13.11 -0.98
N ARG A 19 -11.27 12.20 -0.33
CA ARG A 19 -10.88 12.31 1.08
C ARG A 19 -9.35 12.28 1.22
N PRO A 20 -8.70 13.34 1.75
CA PRO A 20 -7.30 13.26 2.12
C PRO A 20 -7.12 12.33 3.31
N SER A 21 -6.06 11.53 3.26
CA SER A 21 -5.71 10.64 4.37
C SER A 21 -5.38 11.45 5.63
N PRO A 22 -5.86 11.04 6.82
CA PRO A 22 -5.54 11.74 8.07
C PRO A 22 -4.03 11.70 8.33
N SER A 23 -3.48 12.81 8.84
CA SER A 23 -2.05 12.97 9.14
C SER A 23 -1.66 12.55 10.58
N SER A 24 -2.55 11.90 11.32
CA SER A 24 -2.35 11.59 12.74
C SER A 24 -1.74 10.20 12.95
N GLY A 25 -0.48 10.15 13.37
CA GLY A 25 0.13 8.98 14.02
C GLY A 25 0.94 8.05 13.12
N VAL A 26 1.59 7.07 13.77
CA VAL A 26 2.38 5.96 13.17
C VAL A 26 1.63 5.36 11.98
N LEU A 27 2.34 4.90 10.94
CA LEU A 27 1.81 4.35 9.68
C LEU A 27 0.53 3.47 9.83
N GLY A 28 0.42 2.71 10.92
CA GLY A 28 -0.76 1.89 11.25
C GLY A 28 -2.06 2.67 11.47
N GLY A 29 -2.03 3.86 12.05
CA GLY A 29 -3.22 4.68 12.30
C GLY A 29 -3.83 5.21 10.99
N VAL A 30 -2.98 5.55 10.03
CA VAL A 30 -3.41 5.98 8.69
C VAL A 30 -4.05 4.83 7.92
N ALA A 31 -3.38 3.68 7.90
CA ALA A 31 -3.88 2.47 7.22
C ALA A 31 -5.28 2.07 7.71
N ARG A 32 -5.48 2.11 9.03
CA ARG A 32 -6.77 1.81 9.66
C ARG A 32 -7.87 2.75 9.21
N ALA A 33 -7.65 4.06 9.32
CA ALA A 33 -8.65 5.05 8.95
C ALA A 33 -9.04 4.95 7.47
N THR A 34 -8.07 4.66 6.60
CA THR A 34 -8.32 4.42 5.18
C THR A 34 -9.20 3.19 4.96
N ARG A 35 -8.93 2.04 5.61
CA ARG A 35 -9.77 0.84 5.42
C ARG A 35 -11.18 1.00 5.96
N GLU A 36 -11.35 1.66 7.11
CA GLU A 36 -12.67 2.03 7.63
C GLU A 36 -13.42 2.95 6.63
N THR A 37 -12.70 3.89 6.00
CA THR A 37 -13.29 4.77 4.97
C THR A 37 -13.69 4.00 3.71
N ILE A 38 -12.88 3.03 3.26
CA ILE A 38 -13.23 2.16 2.12
C ILE A 38 -14.57 1.46 2.36
N LEU A 39 -14.75 0.85 3.53
CA LEU A 39 -16.00 0.18 3.91
C LEU A 39 -17.20 1.15 3.94
N LEU A 40 -16.99 2.37 4.43
CA LEU A 40 -18.04 3.41 4.41
C LEU A 40 -18.40 3.83 2.98
N CYS A 41 -17.42 3.95 2.08
CA CYS A 41 -17.66 4.25 0.68
C CYS A 41 -18.45 3.12 -0.01
N GLU A 42 -18.05 1.87 0.19
CA GLU A 42 -18.77 0.71 -0.34
C GLU A 42 -20.23 0.69 0.18
N ALA A 43 -20.43 0.90 1.48
CA ALA A 43 -21.77 0.96 2.09
C ALA A 43 -22.62 2.16 1.60
N ALA A 44 -21.97 3.26 1.22
CA ALA A 44 -22.63 4.43 0.65
C ALA A 44 -23.00 4.26 -0.84
N GLY A 45 -22.65 3.13 -1.46
CA GLY A 45 -23.00 2.80 -2.84
C GLY A 45 -21.94 3.20 -3.88
N TYR A 46 -20.73 3.57 -3.45
CA TYR A 46 -19.61 3.69 -4.39
C TYR A 46 -19.17 2.31 -4.86
N ASP A 47 -19.17 2.09 -6.17
CA ASP A 47 -18.77 0.85 -6.83
C ASP A 47 -17.28 0.83 -7.21
N VAL A 48 -16.62 2.00 -7.21
CA VAL A 48 -15.19 2.16 -7.46
C VAL A 48 -14.55 2.98 -6.35
N VAL A 49 -13.53 2.40 -5.70
CA VAL A 49 -12.73 3.09 -4.68
C VAL A 49 -11.26 3.10 -5.10
N LEU A 50 -10.71 4.30 -5.32
CA LEU A 50 -9.31 4.50 -5.67
C LEU A 50 -8.52 4.90 -4.43
N VAL A 51 -7.47 4.14 -4.11
CA VAL A 51 -6.57 4.40 -2.98
C VAL A 51 -5.19 4.79 -3.52
N GLU A 52 -4.78 6.03 -3.29
CA GLU A 52 -3.48 6.56 -3.72
C GLU A 52 -2.48 6.52 -2.56
N THR A 53 -1.25 6.07 -2.82
CA THR A 53 -0.14 6.18 -1.87
C THR A 53 0.35 7.62 -1.77
N VAL A 54 0.89 8.01 -0.61
CA VAL A 54 1.44 9.36 -0.40
C VAL A 54 2.93 9.29 -0.10
N GLY A 55 3.76 9.59 -1.09
CA GLY A 55 5.20 9.86 -0.92
C GLY A 55 6.07 8.67 -0.49
N ALA A 56 7.34 8.97 -0.17
CA ALA A 56 8.37 7.97 0.15
C ALA A 56 8.19 7.40 1.56
N GLY A 57 7.67 6.18 1.65
CA GLY A 57 7.53 5.37 2.86
C GLY A 57 7.18 3.94 2.48
N GLN A 58 7.15 2.99 3.43
CA GLN A 58 6.71 1.60 3.20
C GLN A 58 5.17 1.51 3.05
N SER A 59 4.57 2.45 2.33
CA SER A 59 3.11 2.56 2.19
C SER A 59 2.56 1.68 1.07
N GLU A 60 3.40 1.17 0.18
CA GLU A 60 2.98 0.37 -0.98
C GLU A 60 2.39 -0.97 -0.56
N TYR A 61 3.05 -1.70 0.34
CA TYR A 61 2.52 -2.95 0.89
C TYR A 61 1.20 -2.73 1.63
N VAL A 62 1.14 -1.66 2.43
CA VAL A 62 -0.08 -1.32 3.20
C VAL A 62 -1.26 -1.04 2.26
N VAL A 63 -1.04 -0.34 1.15
CA VAL A 63 -2.08 -0.11 0.15
C VAL A 63 -2.41 -1.39 -0.62
N ALA A 64 -1.43 -2.19 -1.01
CA ALA A 64 -1.65 -3.47 -1.68
C ALA A 64 -2.48 -4.46 -0.83
N ASP A 65 -2.35 -4.38 0.49
CA ASP A 65 -3.11 -5.17 1.48
C ASP A 65 -4.56 -4.68 1.73
N MET A 66 -5.00 -3.59 1.08
CA MET A 66 -6.37 -3.07 1.22
C MET A 66 -7.12 -2.88 -0.11
N VAL A 67 -6.51 -3.26 -1.23
CA VAL A 67 -7.11 -3.15 -2.57
C VAL A 67 -7.16 -4.51 -3.27
N ASP A 68 -8.09 -4.65 -4.21
CA ASP A 68 -8.21 -5.84 -5.05
C ASP A 68 -7.21 -5.87 -6.21
N LEU A 69 -6.80 -4.68 -6.67
CA LEU A 69 -5.91 -4.49 -7.80
C LEU A 69 -4.94 -3.35 -7.47
N PHE A 70 -3.64 -3.61 -7.65
CA PHE A 70 -2.58 -2.64 -7.44
C PHE A 70 -1.97 -2.18 -8.77
N LEU A 71 -2.23 -0.91 -9.12
CA LEU A 71 -1.69 -0.26 -10.32
C LEU A 71 -0.41 0.50 -9.99
N VAL A 72 0.67 0.23 -10.73
CA VAL A 72 1.92 0.99 -10.64
C VAL A 72 2.05 1.94 -11.83
N LEU A 73 2.17 3.24 -11.55
CA LEU A 73 2.46 4.25 -12.57
C LEU A 73 3.98 4.46 -12.69
N MET A 74 4.49 4.33 -13.91
CA MET A 74 5.90 4.52 -14.24
C MET A 74 6.08 5.70 -15.21
N LEU A 75 7.28 6.28 -15.24
CA LEU A 75 7.64 7.34 -16.20
C LEU A 75 8.46 6.78 -17.37
N PRO A 76 8.41 7.42 -18.56
CA PRO A 76 9.28 7.06 -19.67
C PRO A 76 10.73 7.38 -19.28
N GLY A 77 11.67 6.49 -19.62
CA GLY A 77 13.09 6.69 -19.30
C GLY A 77 13.51 6.22 -17.91
N ALA A 78 12.61 5.61 -17.13
CA ALA A 78 12.95 4.91 -15.90
C ALA A 78 13.64 3.54 -16.15
N GLY A 79 14.11 3.26 -17.38
CA GLY A 79 14.73 1.98 -17.75
C GLY A 79 16.01 1.67 -16.95
N ASP A 80 16.83 2.69 -16.66
CA ASP A 80 17.99 2.54 -15.75
C ASP A 80 17.57 2.43 -14.28
N MET A 81 16.32 2.79 -13.96
CA MET A 81 15.72 2.66 -12.63
C MET A 81 15.11 1.29 -12.40
N LEU A 82 15.26 0.29 -13.28
CA LEU A 82 14.89 -1.09 -12.93
C LEU A 82 15.70 -1.60 -11.72
N GLN A 83 16.90 -1.05 -11.50
CA GLN A 83 17.67 -1.21 -10.26
C GLN A 83 17.14 -0.38 -9.07
N GLY A 84 16.40 0.70 -9.34
CA GLY A 84 15.89 1.66 -8.34
C GLY A 84 14.42 1.48 -7.95
N ILE A 85 13.60 0.82 -8.78
CA ILE A 85 12.33 0.28 -8.31
C ILE A 85 12.70 -0.81 -7.34
N LYS A 86 12.42 -0.56 -6.05
CA LYS A 86 12.59 -1.57 -5.02
C LYS A 86 11.93 -2.84 -5.54
N LYS A 87 12.70 -3.92 -5.60
CA LYS A 87 12.23 -5.27 -5.98
C LYS A 87 10.81 -5.57 -5.46
N GLY A 88 10.50 -5.09 -4.26
CA GLY A 88 9.18 -5.21 -3.63
C GLY A 88 7.97 -4.51 -4.26
N VAL A 89 8.09 -3.43 -5.06
CA VAL A 89 6.90 -2.76 -5.64
C VAL A 89 6.43 -3.44 -6.92
N LEU A 90 7.36 -3.92 -7.75
CA LEU A 90 7.02 -4.68 -8.96
C LEU A 90 6.34 -6.01 -8.62
N GLU A 91 6.75 -6.64 -7.52
CA GLU A 91 6.14 -7.88 -7.00
C GLU A 91 4.67 -7.70 -6.61
N LEU A 92 4.25 -6.47 -6.29
CA LEU A 92 2.87 -6.16 -5.93
C LEU A 92 2.00 -5.76 -7.13
N ALA A 93 2.60 -5.53 -8.30
CA ALA A 93 1.91 -4.90 -9.43
C ALA A 93 1.00 -5.89 -10.17
N ASP A 94 -0.30 -5.62 -10.14
CA ASP A 94 -1.27 -6.32 -10.98
C ASP A 94 -1.32 -5.70 -12.39
N ILE A 95 -1.02 -4.41 -12.53
CA ILE A 95 -0.88 -3.69 -13.80
C ILE A 95 0.25 -2.66 -13.66
N ILE A 96 1.04 -2.48 -14.72
CA ILE A 96 1.96 -1.35 -14.85
C ILE A 96 1.49 -0.43 -15.97
N ALA A 97 1.42 0.87 -15.71
CA ALA A 97 1.16 1.87 -16.74
C ALA A 97 2.31 2.88 -16.83
N VAL A 98 2.99 2.90 -17.97
CA VAL A 98 4.03 3.87 -18.32
C VAL A 98 3.33 5.15 -18.79
N ASN A 99 3.20 6.11 -17.87
CA ASN A 99 2.56 7.40 -18.11
C ASN A 99 3.48 8.37 -18.86
N LYS A 100 2.96 9.49 -19.36
CA LYS A 100 3.66 10.52 -20.16
C LYS A 100 4.27 9.97 -21.46
N ALA A 101 3.71 8.89 -21.99
CA ALA A 101 4.22 8.29 -23.23
C ALA A 101 4.13 9.24 -24.44
N ASP A 102 3.27 10.25 -24.38
CA ASP A 102 3.18 11.34 -25.36
C ASP A 102 4.46 12.20 -25.44
N GLN A 103 5.15 12.39 -24.31
CA GLN A 103 6.32 13.28 -24.22
C GLN A 103 7.61 12.59 -24.66
N ALA A 104 7.68 11.26 -24.55
CA ALA A 104 8.83 10.48 -24.95
C ALA A 104 8.43 9.08 -25.47
N PRO A 105 7.81 8.98 -26.66
CA PRO A 105 7.21 7.74 -27.15
C PRO A 105 8.20 6.58 -27.24
N ASP A 106 9.41 6.82 -27.72
CA ASP A 106 10.45 5.80 -27.84
C ASP A 106 10.98 5.31 -26.50
N GLN A 107 11.07 6.20 -25.50
CA GLN A 107 11.48 5.82 -24.15
C GLN A 107 10.35 5.08 -23.42
N GLY A 108 9.11 5.50 -23.64
CA GLY A 108 7.92 4.84 -23.09
C GLY A 108 7.78 3.42 -23.63
N ARG A 109 7.92 3.23 -24.95
CA ARG A 109 7.92 1.89 -25.58
C ARG A 109 9.03 0.98 -25.07
N ARG A 110 10.24 1.51 -24.88
CA ARG A 110 11.36 0.74 -24.32
C ARG A 110 11.06 0.33 -22.87
N ALA A 111 10.71 1.28 -22.01
CA ALA A 111 10.36 1.00 -20.62
C ALA A 111 9.21 -0.02 -20.50
N ALA A 112 8.17 0.09 -21.34
CA ALA A 112 7.07 -0.86 -21.36
C ALA A 112 7.54 -2.29 -21.69
N ARG A 113 8.44 -2.46 -22.66
CA ARG A 113 9.03 -3.76 -23.01
C ARG A 113 9.90 -4.33 -21.90
N ASP A 114 10.70 -3.47 -21.26
CA ASP A 114 11.59 -3.89 -20.17
C ASP A 114 10.77 -4.38 -18.97
N TYR A 115 9.73 -3.65 -18.56
CA TYR A 115 8.83 -4.07 -17.48
C TYR A 115 8.01 -5.31 -17.84
N ALA A 116 7.52 -5.42 -19.08
CA ALA A 116 6.79 -6.61 -19.51
C ALA A 116 7.69 -7.86 -19.45
N SER A 117 8.96 -7.73 -19.86
CA SER A 117 9.93 -8.82 -19.79
C SER A 117 10.24 -9.22 -18.35
N ALA A 118 10.41 -8.23 -17.45
CA ALA A 118 10.65 -8.48 -16.04
C ALA A 118 9.46 -9.20 -15.37
N LEU A 119 8.23 -8.72 -15.60
CA LEU A 119 7.01 -9.33 -15.07
C LEU A 119 6.81 -10.75 -15.60
N GLN A 120 7.14 -11.01 -16.86
CA GLN A 120 7.05 -12.35 -17.43
C GLN A 120 7.98 -13.36 -16.71
N ILE A 121 9.16 -12.92 -16.26
CA ILE A 121 10.11 -13.75 -15.51
C ILE A 121 9.61 -13.97 -14.07
N MET A 122 9.02 -12.95 -13.46
CA MET A 122 8.58 -12.98 -12.05
C MET A 122 7.24 -13.71 -11.86
N THR A 123 6.37 -13.69 -12.86
CA THR A 123 5.01 -14.23 -12.74
C THR A 123 4.99 -15.73 -13.02
N ALA A 124 4.57 -16.53 -12.05
CA ALA A 124 4.44 -17.98 -12.16
C ALA A 124 3.68 -18.39 -13.43
N ALA A 125 4.15 -19.42 -14.14
CA ALA A 125 3.65 -19.80 -15.47
C ALA A 125 2.13 -20.04 -15.49
N ASP A 126 1.61 -20.64 -14.43
CA ASP A 126 0.22 -21.03 -14.18
C ASP A 126 -0.63 -19.95 -13.47
N ALA A 127 -0.05 -18.79 -13.17
CA ALA A 127 -0.79 -17.67 -12.57
C ALA A 127 -2.04 -17.33 -13.42
N PRO A 128 -3.24 -17.24 -12.83
CA PRO A 128 -4.47 -16.91 -13.56
C PRO A 128 -4.43 -15.54 -14.24
N TRP A 129 -3.64 -14.62 -13.70
CA TRP A 129 -3.41 -13.29 -14.23
C TRP A 129 -1.94 -13.08 -14.58
N LYS A 130 -1.71 -12.47 -15.74
CA LYS A 130 -0.39 -12.02 -16.19
C LYS A 130 -0.42 -10.49 -16.24
N PRO A 131 0.30 -9.79 -15.35
CA PRO A 131 0.25 -8.34 -15.27
C PRO A 131 0.59 -7.67 -16.62
N PRO A 132 -0.35 -6.92 -17.24
CA PRO A 132 -0.07 -6.21 -18.46
C PRO A 132 0.74 -4.94 -18.17
N VAL A 133 1.51 -4.52 -19.19
CA VAL A 133 2.19 -3.23 -19.20
C VAL A 133 1.63 -2.37 -20.32
N LEU A 134 1.10 -1.20 -19.96
CA LEU A 134 0.45 -0.27 -20.89
C LEU A 134 1.24 1.04 -21.01
N SER A 135 1.14 1.71 -22.15
CA SER A 135 1.60 3.09 -22.31
C SER A 135 0.40 4.02 -22.27
N ILE A 136 0.43 5.06 -21.44
CA ILE A 136 -0.68 6.01 -21.29
C ILE A 136 -0.19 7.47 -21.31
N SER A 137 -1.13 8.39 -21.54
CA SER A 137 -0.96 9.81 -21.22
C SER A 137 -2.12 10.28 -20.38
N GLY A 138 -1.89 10.44 -19.07
CA GLY A 138 -2.90 10.99 -18.16
C GLY A 138 -3.26 12.44 -18.49
N LEU A 139 -2.32 13.23 -19.02
CA LEU A 139 -2.56 14.63 -19.40
C LEU A 139 -3.47 14.73 -20.63
N LEU A 140 -3.22 13.90 -21.64
CA LEU A 140 -3.98 13.91 -22.89
C LEU A 140 -5.20 12.97 -22.87
N ASN A 141 -5.46 12.29 -21.75
CA ASN A 141 -6.51 11.29 -21.60
C ASN A 141 -6.42 10.15 -22.63
N GLN A 142 -5.21 9.65 -22.89
CA GLN A 142 -4.94 8.60 -23.87
C GLN A 142 -4.57 7.28 -23.18
N GLY A 143 -5.16 6.17 -23.63
CA GLY A 143 -4.92 4.83 -23.10
C GLY A 143 -5.58 4.53 -21.75
N LEU A 144 -6.38 5.47 -21.21
CA LEU A 144 -7.08 5.27 -19.94
C LEU A 144 -8.29 4.32 -20.08
N ASP A 145 -8.98 4.33 -21.22
CA ASP A 145 -10.07 3.38 -21.50
C ASP A 145 -9.53 1.94 -21.58
N ASP A 146 -8.40 1.74 -22.25
CA ASP A 146 -7.72 0.44 -22.32
C ASP A 146 -7.23 -0.01 -20.94
N LEU A 147 -6.69 0.92 -20.14
CA LEU A 147 -6.28 0.65 -18.77
C LEU A 147 -7.47 0.18 -17.91
N TRP A 148 -8.61 0.88 -18.00
CA TRP A 148 -9.83 0.50 -17.30
C TRP A 148 -10.35 -0.86 -17.76
N ALA A 149 -10.30 -1.14 -19.06
CA ALA A 149 -10.68 -2.45 -19.60
C ALA A 149 -9.79 -3.59 -19.03
N GLN A 150 -8.48 -3.36 -18.87
CA GLN A 150 -7.60 -4.33 -18.21
C GLN A 150 -7.95 -4.53 -16.74
N MET A 151 -8.29 -3.46 -16.00
CA MET A 151 -8.75 -3.58 -14.61
C MET A 151 -10.03 -4.41 -14.49
N GLN A 152 -11.00 -4.19 -15.39
CA GLN A 152 -12.22 -5.01 -15.43
C GLN A 152 -11.94 -6.46 -15.79
N GLN A 153 -10.99 -6.70 -16.70
CA GLN A 153 -10.61 -8.06 -17.08
C GLN A 153 -9.93 -8.80 -15.92
N HIS A 154 -9.03 -8.13 -15.20
CA HIS A 154 -8.44 -8.66 -13.97
C HIS A 154 -9.53 -9.06 -12.97
N HIS A 155 -10.46 -8.15 -12.67
CA HIS A 155 -11.56 -8.42 -11.74
C HIS A 155 -12.38 -9.66 -12.14
N LYS A 156 -12.75 -9.79 -13.43
CA LYS A 156 -13.48 -10.95 -13.95
C LYS A 156 -12.70 -12.25 -13.77
N ILE A 157 -11.39 -12.25 -14.08
CA ILE A 157 -10.54 -13.42 -13.95
C ILE A 157 -10.41 -13.84 -12.49
N MET A 158 -10.18 -12.89 -11.59
CA MET A 158 -10.00 -13.15 -10.16
C MET A 158 -11.29 -13.65 -9.50
N ILE A 159 -12.46 -13.16 -9.92
CA ILE A 159 -13.75 -13.71 -9.49
C ILE A 159 -13.89 -15.16 -9.99
N LYS A 160 -13.63 -15.40 -11.28
CA LYS A 160 -13.79 -16.72 -11.88
C LYS A 160 -12.85 -17.77 -11.27
N SER A 161 -11.65 -17.37 -10.85
CA SER A 161 -10.69 -18.25 -10.20
C SER A 161 -10.95 -18.46 -8.71
N GLY A 162 -11.87 -17.71 -8.09
CA GLY A 162 -12.11 -17.72 -6.64
C GLY A 162 -11.14 -16.86 -5.82
N LEU A 163 -9.99 -16.50 -6.40
CA LEU A 163 -8.93 -15.75 -5.74
C LEU A 163 -9.37 -14.36 -5.24
N PHE A 164 -10.39 -13.75 -5.87
CA PHE A 164 -10.91 -12.45 -5.44
C PHE A 164 -11.43 -12.48 -4.00
N HIS A 165 -12.25 -13.49 -3.67
CA HIS A 165 -12.82 -13.60 -2.33
C HIS A 165 -11.79 -14.07 -1.31
N GLU A 166 -10.91 -15.00 -1.69
CA GLU A 166 -9.81 -15.48 -0.85
C GLU A 166 -8.89 -14.33 -0.43
N ARG A 167 -8.44 -13.51 -1.40
CA ARG A 167 -7.60 -12.34 -1.14
C ARG A 167 -8.27 -11.37 -0.16
N ARG A 168 -9.54 -11.03 -0.36
CA ARG A 168 -10.27 -10.13 0.56
C ARG A 168 -10.39 -10.72 1.98
N GLN A 169 -10.58 -12.03 2.11
CA GLN A 169 -10.64 -12.71 3.41
C GLN A 169 -9.28 -12.65 4.13
N GLU A 170 -8.20 -12.97 3.42
CA GLU A 170 -6.83 -12.90 3.95
C GLU A 170 -6.48 -11.48 4.40
N GLN A 171 -6.76 -10.48 3.55
CA GLN A 171 -6.57 -9.06 3.89
C GLN A 171 -7.37 -8.68 5.15
N THR A 172 -8.57 -9.22 5.33
CA THR A 172 -9.42 -8.94 6.49
C THR A 172 -8.83 -9.53 7.77
N ILE A 173 -8.36 -10.78 7.71
CA ILE A 173 -7.68 -11.44 8.84
C ILE A 173 -6.40 -10.69 9.20
N LYS A 174 -5.59 -10.29 8.21
CA LYS A 174 -4.37 -9.51 8.42
C LYS A 174 -4.65 -8.19 9.13
N TRP A 175 -5.75 -7.52 8.79
CA TRP A 175 -6.15 -6.30 9.50
C TRP A 175 -6.69 -6.51 10.89
N MET A 176 -7.42 -7.61 11.14
CA MET A 176 -7.80 -7.95 12.49
C MET A 176 -6.57 -8.00 13.41
N TRP A 177 -5.51 -8.68 12.98
CA TRP A 177 -4.25 -8.74 13.71
C TRP A 177 -3.55 -7.39 13.84
N ALA A 178 -3.45 -6.62 12.75
CA ALA A 178 -2.87 -5.28 12.79
C ALA A 178 -3.58 -4.34 13.80
N MET A 179 -4.92 -4.43 13.91
CA MET A 179 -5.68 -3.66 14.89
C MET A 179 -5.40 -4.10 16.33
N VAL A 180 -5.26 -5.41 16.57
CA VAL A 180 -4.90 -5.95 17.89
C VAL A 180 -3.52 -5.46 18.29
N GLU A 181 -2.53 -5.59 17.41
CA GLU A 181 -1.15 -5.14 17.63
C GLU A 181 -1.07 -3.64 17.92
N ASP A 182 -1.73 -2.81 17.08
CA ASP A 182 -1.75 -1.36 17.27
C ASP A 182 -2.39 -0.98 18.63
N ARG A 183 -3.47 -1.66 19.01
CA ARG A 183 -4.16 -1.41 20.28
C ARG A 183 -3.32 -1.82 21.49
N LEU A 184 -2.65 -2.97 21.41
CA LEU A 184 -1.75 -3.45 22.46
C LEU A 184 -0.56 -2.50 22.62
N LEU A 185 0.11 -2.16 21.51
CA LEU A 185 1.27 -1.26 21.52
C LEU A 185 0.90 0.15 21.99
N SER A 186 -0.26 0.66 21.57
CA SER A 186 -0.78 1.94 22.04
C SER A 186 -1.05 1.94 23.55
N ARG A 187 -1.64 0.86 24.08
CA ARG A 187 -1.84 0.71 25.53
C ARG A 187 -0.53 0.57 26.29
N PHE A 188 0.41 -0.21 25.77
CA PHE A 188 1.75 -0.37 26.32
C PHE A 188 2.47 0.98 26.44
N ARG A 189 2.55 1.74 25.35
CA ARG A 189 3.18 3.06 25.33
C ARG A 189 2.46 4.10 26.19
N ALA A 190 1.16 3.93 26.42
CA ALA A 190 0.36 4.82 27.26
C ALA A 190 0.44 4.50 28.76
N ASN A 191 0.91 3.31 29.14
CA ASN A 191 0.98 2.87 30.53
C ASN A 191 1.92 3.79 31.35
N PRO A 192 1.49 4.33 32.51
CA PRO A 192 2.30 5.25 33.31
C PRO A 192 3.63 4.67 33.79
N GLU A 193 3.67 3.40 34.22
CA GLU A 193 4.89 2.74 34.69
C GLU A 193 5.87 2.52 33.54
N VAL A 194 5.38 2.05 32.39
CA VAL A 194 6.20 1.91 31.18
C VAL A 194 6.77 3.26 30.76
N LYS A 195 5.95 4.32 30.74
CA LYS A 195 6.40 5.69 30.41
C LYS A 195 7.45 6.22 31.37
N ALA A 196 7.31 5.93 32.66
CA ALA A 196 8.25 6.37 33.69
C ALA A 196 9.59 5.63 33.58
N ALA A 197 9.57 4.31 33.32
CA ALA A 197 10.78 3.48 33.24
C ALA A 197 11.54 3.62 31.91
N LEU A 198 10.85 3.98 30.82
CA LEU A 198 11.43 3.98 29.46
C LEU A 198 12.70 4.83 29.31
N PRO A 199 12.78 6.09 29.78
CA PRO A 199 13.98 6.91 29.61
C PRO A 199 15.23 6.31 30.25
N ASP A 200 15.09 5.78 31.47
CA ASP A 200 16.20 5.20 32.23
C ASP A 200 16.68 3.89 31.61
N LEU A 201 15.75 3.01 31.23
CA LEU A 201 16.08 1.75 30.56
C LEU A 201 16.72 1.98 29.19
N MET A 202 16.30 3.00 28.44
CA MET A 202 16.96 3.38 27.18
C MET A 202 18.39 3.88 27.41
N ALA A 203 18.63 4.64 28.48
CA ALA A 203 19.97 5.10 28.85
C ALA A 203 20.87 3.91 29.26
N ASP A 204 20.35 2.99 30.07
CA ASP A 204 21.08 1.80 30.50
C ASP A 204 21.47 0.89 29.32
N VAL A 205 20.59 0.72 28.32
CA VAL A 205 20.92 -0.04 27.09
C VAL A 205 21.97 0.69 26.26
N LYS A 206 21.86 2.01 26.12
CA LYS A 206 22.79 2.81 25.32
C LYS A 206 24.20 2.83 25.91
N ASP A 207 24.30 2.78 27.23
CA ASP A 207 25.55 2.78 27.97
C ASP A 207 26.07 1.36 28.28
N ASP A 208 25.52 0.34 27.61
CA ASP A 208 25.87 -1.09 27.77
C ASP A 208 25.76 -1.64 29.21
N ARG A 209 24.95 -1.00 30.07
CA ARG A 209 24.70 -1.43 31.46
C ARG A 209 23.77 -2.63 31.55
N ILE A 210 22.82 -2.74 30.62
CA ILE A 210 21.92 -3.89 30.47
C ILE A 210 21.76 -4.23 28.98
N THR A 211 21.38 -5.47 28.68
CA THR A 211 21.08 -5.89 27.32
C THR A 211 19.71 -5.36 26.86
N ALA A 212 19.54 -5.22 25.54
CA ALA A 212 18.24 -4.84 24.95
C ALA A 212 17.12 -5.83 25.32
N THR A 213 17.44 -7.13 25.42
CA THR A 213 16.50 -8.18 25.84
C THR A 213 16.02 -7.94 27.27
N LEU A 214 16.94 -7.71 28.22
CA LEU A 214 16.58 -7.48 29.62
C LEU A 214 15.78 -6.17 29.80
N ALA A 215 16.12 -5.13 29.04
CA ALA A 215 15.34 -3.89 29.04
C ALA A 215 13.90 -4.11 28.51
N ALA A 216 13.74 -4.90 27.46
CA ALA A 216 12.44 -5.24 26.91
C ALA A 216 11.59 -6.05 27.91
N GLU A 217 12.17 -7.06 28.57
CA GLU A 217 11.51 -7.84 29.63
C GLU A 217 11.05 -6.94 30.78
N LYS A 218 11.91 -6.03 31.26
CA LYS A 218 11.55 -5.08 32.32
C LYS A 218 10.39 -4.17 31.91
N LEU A 219 10.38 -3.66 30.67
CA LEU A 219 9.28 -2.83 30.17
C LEU A 219 7.97 -3.63 30.08
N LEU A 220 8.03 -4.91 29.66
CA LEU A 220 6.87 -5.79 29.62
C LEU A 220 6.35 -6.13 31.02
N ALA A 221 7.24 -6.35 31.98
CA ALA A 221 6.89 -6.53 33.39
C ALA A 221 6.16 -5.31 33.97
N HIS A 222 6.61 -4.08 33.66
CA HIS A 222 5.90 -2.84 34.00
C HIS A 222 4.52 -2.71 33.33
N PHE A 223 4.29 -3.42 32.22
CA PHE A 223 2.98 -3.50 31.59
C PHE A 223 2.08 -4.60 32.17
N GLY A 224 2.59 -5.41 33.11
CA GLY A 224 1.87 -6.54 33.71
C GLY A 224 1.89 -7.80 32.84
N MET A 225 2.81 -7.88 31.87
CA MET A 225 3.11 -9.13 31.14
C MET A 225 4.22 -9.86 31.90
N GLY A 226 3.96 -11.12 32.29
CA GLY A 226 4.97 -11.96 32.96
C GLY A 226 6.15 -12.31 32.04
N ASP A 227 7.16 -12.95 32.61
CA ASP A 227 8.38 -13.33 31.89
C ASP A 227 8.07 -14.23 30.67
N PHE A 228 8.80 -14.02 29.58
CA PHE A 228 8.82 -14.95 28.45
C PHE A 228 9.48 -16.24 28.92
N ILE A 229 8.68 -17.25 29.27
CA ILE A 229 9.15 -18.63 29.43
C ILE A 229 9.01 -19.36 28.10
#